data_AF-A0A9K3PJC2-F1
#
_entry.id   AF-A0A9K3PJC2-F1
#
_cell.length_a   1.000
_cell.length_b   1.000
_cell.length_c   1.000
_cell.angle_alpha   90.00
_cell.angle_beta   90.00
_cell.angle_gamma   90.00
#
_symmetry.space_group_name_H-M   'P 1'
#
loop_
_entity.id
_entity.type
_entity.pdbx_description
1 polymer ?
#
loop_
_entity_poly.entity_id
_entity_poly.type
_entity_poly.pdbx_seq_one_letter_code
_entity_poly.pdbx_strand_id
1 'polypeptide(L)'
;MVSSNILSRMMDGLYNRRKKLDIGHHCVIEGGNCKIAADTKRSLDGDTCHTTDTFLSFDELGSDVQLETTPKKRSVCFSPYTTVRRTLSRCSFTKEEKRDCWYQKEEYDHILSSCHRLVTRYEQHMQEKTPFKYCMRGLEHQTGVRGCVRASNRFSAFEAVFAAQYENPKDEDAIADCYSSISSICHHWAHCVGLKDQKVAQRYYCLKEKQYSQG
;
A
#
# COMPACT_ATOMS: atom_id res chain seq x y z
N MET A 1 0.15 -31.72 -1.01
CA MET A 1 -1.30 -31.45 -0.87
C MET A 1 -1.49 -30.42 0.23
N VAL A 2 -1.79 -29.17 -0.10
CA VAL A 2 -2.15 -28.16 0.90
C VAL A 2 -3.56 -28.52 1.38
N SER A 3 -3.74 -28.82 2.66
CA SER A 3 -5.02 -29.23 3.22
C SER A 3 -6.08 -28.15 2.93
N SER A 4 -7.26 -28.52 2.39
CA SER A 4 -8.33 -27.56 2.07
C SER A 4 -8.73 -26.70 3.29
N ASN A 5 -8.45 -27.18 4.49
CA ASN A 5 -8.60 -26.47 5.75
C ASN A 5 -7.76 -25.17 5.86
N ILE A 6 -6.61 -25.09 5.19
CA ILE A 6 -5.75 -23.88 5.22
C ILE A 6 -6.33 -22.80 4.32
N LEU A 7 -6.77 -23.17 3.12
CA LEU A 7 -7.47 -22.27 2.20
C LEU A 7 -8.77 -21.75 2.83
N SER A 8 -9.57 -22.63 3.45
CA SER A 8 -10.78 -22.21 4.17
C SER A 8 -10.47 -21.22 5.29
N ARG A 9 -9.44 -21.47 6.12
CA ARG A 9 -9.07 -20.55 7.22
C ARG A 9 -8.52 -19.21 6.73
N MET A 10 -7.79 -19.17 5.61
CA MET A 10 -7.36 -17.92 4.99
C MET A 10 -8.55 -17.15 4.41
N MET A 11 -9.50 -17.84 3.79
CA MET A 11 -10.75 -17.25 3.29
C MET A 11 -11.62 -16.72 4.42
N ASP A 12 -11.78 -17.47 5.51
CA ASP A 12 -12.54 -17.06 6.69
C ASP A 12 -11.88 -15.87 7.40
N GLY A 13 -10.55 -15.81 7.44
CA GLY A 13 -9.80 -14.69 8.03
C GLY A 13 -9.90 -13.38 7.23
N LEU A 14 -10.07 -13.47 5.91
CA LEU A 14 -10.31 -12.32 5.02
C LEU A 14 -11.78 -11.90 5.03
N TYR A 15 -12.69 -12.88 5.05
CA TYR A 15 -14.13 -12.66 5.12
C TYR A 15 -14.56 -12.03 6.47
N ASN A 16 -14.00 -12.51 7.59
CA ASN A 16 -14.29 -11.94 8.91
C ASN A 16 -13.66 -10.56 9.14
N ARG A 17 -12.56 -10.22 8.44
CA ARG A 17 -12.03 -8.85 8.43
C ARG A 17 -12.92 -7.87 7.66
N ARG A 18 -13.69 -8.34 6.66
CA ARG A 18 -14.71 -7.53 5.97
C ARG A 18 -15.92 -7.25 6.85
N LYS A 19 -16.43 -8.24 7.60
CA LYS A 19 -17.63 -8.07 8.46
C LYS A 19 -17.43 -7.10 9.64
N LYS A 20 -16.19 -6.85 10.08
CA LYS A 20 -15.92 -5.96 11.21
C LYS A 20 -15.73 -4.48 10.81
N LEU A 21 -15.72 -4.20 9.51
CA LEU A 21 -15.67 -2.86 8.92
C LEU A 21 -17.05 -2.52 8.32
N ASP A 22 -18.12 -2.73 9.09
CA ASP A 22 -19.48 -2.20 8.81
C ASP A 22 -19.50 -0.67 8.97
N ILE A 23 -18.66 0.00 8.17
CA ILE A 23 -18.73 1.43 7.90
C ILE A 23 -19.42 1.55 6.54
N GLY A 24 -20.71 1.24 6.48
CA GLY A 24 -21.70 1.70 5.48
C GLY A 24 -21.45 1.51 3.97
N HIS A 25 -20.32 0.95 3.53
CA HIS A 25 -19.99 0.81 2.11
C HIS A 25 -19.90 -0.67 1.72
N HIS A 26 -21.01 -1.18 1.17
CA HIS A 26 -21.09 -2.53 0.62
C HIS A 26 -20.29 -2.61 -0.70
N CYS A 27 -18.97 -2.83 -0.67
CA CYS A 27 -18.23 -3.22 -1.89
C CYS A 27 -18.61 -4.66 -2.22
N VAL A 28 -19.29 -4.84 -3.36
CA VAL A 28 -19.56 -6.14 -3.97
C VAL A 28 -18.47 -6.39 -5.00
N ILE A 29 -17.74 -7.50 -4.86
CA ILE A 29 -16.79 -7.94 -5.89
C ILE A 29 -17.53 -8.93 -6.79
N GLU A 30 -17.93 -8.48 -7.97
CA GLU A 30 -18.47 -9.33 -9.03
C GLU A 30 -17.46 -9.40 -10.18
N GLY A 31 -17.02 -10.61 -10.52
CA GLY A 31 -16.15 -10.85 -11.69
C GLY A 31 -14.75 -10.25 -11.61
N GLY A 32 -14.14 -10.18 -10.42
CA GLY A 32 -12.78 -9.65 -10.23
C GLY A 32 -12.69 -8.11 -10.19
N ASN A 33 -13.80 -7.40 -10.37
CA ASN A 33 -13.87 -5.95 -10.24
C ASN A 33 -14.63 -5.58 -8.94
N CYS A 34 -14.01 -4.83 -8.01
CA CYS A 34 -14.73 -4.23 -6.88
C CYS A 34 -15.63 -3.12 -7.42
N LYS A 35 -16.93 -3.39 -7.48
CA LYS A 35 -17.95 -2.36 -7.69
C LYS A 35 -18.40 -1.90 -6.32
N ILE A 36 -18.20 -0.63 -6.03
CA ILE A 36 -18.76 -0.01 -4.83
C ILE A 36 -20.23 0.22 -5.15
N ALA A 37 -21.13 -0.55 -4.53
CA ALA A 37 -22.56 -0.36 -4.71
C ALA A 37 -22.92 1.01 -4.09
N ALA A 38 -23.16 1.99 -4.94
CA ALA A 38 -23.70 3.27 -4.52
C ALA A 38 -25.20 3.08 -4.23
N ASP A 39 -25.54 2.62 -3.03
CA ASP A 39 -26.91 2.67 -2.53
C ASP A 39 -27.25 4.14 -2.21
N THR A 40 -27.61 4.89 -3.25
CA THR A 40 -28.35 6.14 -3.08
C THR A 40 -29.21 6.37 -4.31
N LYS A 41 -30.52 6.14 -4.17
CA LYS A 41 -31.52 6.74 -5.05
C LYS A 41 -31.44 8.26 -4.88
N ARG A 42 -30.55 8.91 -5.64
CA ARG A 42 -30.56 10.37 -5.83
C ARG A 42 -30.94 10.67 -7.27
N SER A 43 -31.87 11.62 -7.41
CA SER A 43 -32.37 12.17 -8.65
C SER A 43 -31.25 12.36 -9.67
N LEU A 44 -31.47 11.81 -10.86
CA LEU A 44 -30.65 12.05 -12.05
C LEU A 44 -30.98 13.45 -12.58
N ASP A 45 -30.45 14.48 -11.92
CA ASP A 45 -30.24 15.77 -12.59
C ASP A 45 -28.74 15.94 -12.72
N GLY A 46 -28.31 16.06 -13.97
CA GLY A 46 -26.95 15.86 -14.41
C GLY A 46 -25.95 16.76 -13.70
N ASP A 47 -25.04 16.15 -12.98
CA ASP A 47 -23.69 16.65 -12.78
C ASP A 47 -22.76 15.44 -12.70
N THR A 48 -22.12 15.17 -13.83
CA THR A 48 -21.08 14.15 -13.98
C THR A 48 -20.01 14.39 -12.91
N CYS A 49 -20.00 13.53 -11.89
CA CYS A 49 -19.02 13.60 -10.82
C CYS A 49 -17.64 13.22 -11.38
N HIS A 50 -16.84 14.24 -11.71
CA HIS A 50 -15.40 14.09 -11.90
C HIS A 50 -14.74 13.77 -10.55
N THR A 51 -14.91 12.54 -10.06
CA THR A 51 -13.84 11.89 -9.29
C THR A 51 -12.89 11.30 -10.32
N THR A 52 -12.19 12.18 -11.02
CA THR A 52 -10.92 11.80 -11.62
C THR A 52 -9.95 11.62 -10.45
N ASP A 53 -10.07 10.50 -9.73
CA ASP A 53 -8.87 9.71 -9.48
C ASP A 53 -8.46 9.35 -10.90
N THR A 54 -7.72 10.26 -11.55
CA THR A 54 -7.25 10.09 -12.90
C THR A 54 -6.44 8.83 -12.79
N PHE A 55 -7.04 7.70 -13.16
CA PHE A 55 -6.36 6.58 -13.73
C PHE A 55 -5.57 7.24 -14.84
N LEU A 56 -4.33 7.65 -14.52
CA LEU A 56 -3.49 8.42 -15.41
C LEU A 56 -3.47 7.57 -16.66
N SER A 57 -4.16 8.05 -17.69
CA SER A 57 -4.17 7.43 -19.00
C SER A 57 -2.71 7.19 -19.33
N PHE A 58 -2.41 5.91 -19.54
CA PHE A 58 -1.09 5.33 -19.74
C PHE A 58 -0.29 6.04 -20.84
N ASP A 59 -0.96 6.81 -21.70
CA ASP A 59 -0.45 7.38 -22.94
C ASP A 59 0.27 8.74 -22.83
N GLU A 60 0.40 9.34 -21.63
CA GLU A 60 1.10 10.63 -21.45
C GLU A 60 2.45 10.55 -20.69
N LEU A 61 3.07 9.37 -20.62
CA LEU A 61 4.48 9.29 -20.24
C LEU A 61 5.35 9.62 -21.45
N GLY A 62 5.65 10.91 -21.56
CA GLY A 62 6.50 11.51 -22.58
C GLY A 62 7.77 10.72 -22.89
N SER A 63 8.04 10.69 -24.19
CA SER A 63 9.19 10.11 -24.85
C SER A 63 10.52 10.64 -24.33
N ASP A 64 11.42 9.68 -24.10
CA ASP A 64 12.88 9.76 -24.24
C ASP A 64 13.60 10.99 -23.66
N VAL A 65 13.96 10.88 -22.39
CA VAL A 65 15.29 11.36 -21.95
C VAL A 65 16.25 10.18 -22.07
N GLN A 66 16.84 9.99 -23.26
CA GLN A 66 17.98 9.09 -23.44
C GLN A 66 19.21 9.69 -22.76
N LEU A 67 19.34 9.45 -21.46
CA LEU A 67 20.59 9.70 -20.74
C LEU A 67 21.53 8.54 -21.10
N GLU A 68 22.40 8.74 -22.10
CA GLU A 68 23.49 7.81 -22.40
C GLU A 68 24.44 7.72 -21.19
N THR A 69 24.09 6.82 -20.27
CA THR A 69 24.99 6.42 -19.20
C THR A 69 25.73 5.20 -19.70
N THR A 70 26.99 5.39 -20.08
CA THR A 70 27.88 4.26 -20.27
C THR A 70 27.80 3.37 -19.02
N PRO A 71 27.61 2.05 -19.15
CA PRO A 71 27.42 1.16 -18.02
C PRO A 71 28.70 1.15 -17.18
N LYS A 72 28.78 2.03 -16.18
CA LYS A 72 29.82 1.99 -15.15
C LYS A 72 29.68 0.65 -14.44
N LYS A 73 30.71 -0.20 -14.56
CA LYS A 73 30.83 -1.41 -13.76
C LYS A 73 30.79 -1.02 -12.29
N ARG A 74 29.62 -1.17 -11.65
CA ARG A 74 29.46 -0.97 -10.21
C ARG A 74 30.16 -2.15 -9.52
N SER A 75 31.32 -1.91 -8.94
CA SER A 75 31.97 -2.89 -8.06
C SER A 75 31.57 -2.61 -6.62
N VAL A 76 31.06 -3.63 -5.93
CA VAL A 76 30.85 -3.58 -4.48
C VAL A 76 32.16 -3.99 -3.83
N CYS A 77 32.78 -3.07 -3.08
CA CYS A 77 33.92 -3.37 -2.23
C CYS A 77 33.46 -3.32 -0.77
N PHE A 78 33.86 -4.32 0.01
CA PHE A 78 33.61 -4.34 1.44
C PHE A 78 34.77 -3.66 2.17
N SER A 79 34.46 -2.94 3.26
CA SER A 79 35.49 -2.46 4.17
C SER A 79 36.24 -3.66 4.75
N PRO A 80 37.60 -3.65 4.78
CA PRO A 80 38.40 -4.71 5.41
C PRO A 80 38.20 -4.74 6.94
N TYR A 81 37.63 -3.68 7.51
CA TYR A 81 37.29 -3.58 8.93
C TYR A 81 35.77 -3.61 9.10
N THR A 82 35.30 -4.51 9.95
CA THR A 82 33.89 -4.57 10.39
C THR A 82 33.82 -4.36 11.89
N THR A 83 32.92 -3.49 12.33
CA THR A 83 32.64 -3.28 13.75
C THR A 83 31.38 -4.05 14.11
N VAL A 84 31.50 -5.09 14.92
CA VAL A 84 30.34 -5.86 15.39
C VAL A 84 29.76 -5.16 16.62
N ARG A 85 28.53 -4.67 16.52
CA ARG A 85 27.73 -4.26 17.68
C ARG A 85 26.81 -5.40 18.07
N ARG A 86 26.88 -5.83 19.33
CA ARG A 86 25.93 -6.82 19.86
C ARG A 86 24.61 -6.12 20.14
N THR A 87 23.58 -6.48 19.40
CA THR A 87 22.20 -6.08 19.71
C THR A 87 21.63 -7.06 20.71
N LEU A 88 21.06 -6.54 21.81
CA LEU A 88 20.35 -7.38 22.78
C LEU A 88 19.17 -8.07 22.10
N SER A 89 19.03 -9.38 22.31
CA SER A 89 17.86 -10.13 21.84
C SER A 89 16.61 -9.65 22.57
N ARG A 90 15.49 -9.52 21.86
CA ARG A 90 14.18 -9.17 22.45
C ARG A 90 13.78 -10.11 23.59
N CYS A 91 14.19 -11.38 23.52
CA CYS A 91 13.91 -12.36 24.57
C CYS A 91 14.67 -12.07 25.87
N SER A 92 15.80 -11.36 25.79
CA SER A 92 16.66 -11.00 26.91
C SER A 92 16.22 -9.74 27.65
N PHE A 93 15.23 -9.00 27.14
CA PHE A 93 14.74 -7.80 27.80
C PHE A 93 13.91 -8.17 29.03
N THR A 94 14.12 -7.44 30.12
CA THR A 94 13.25 -7.48 31.31
C THR A 94 11.83 -7.03 30.95
N LYS A 95 10.86 -7.26 31.85
CA LYS A 95 9.48 -6.84 31.60
C LYS A 95 9.37 -5.32 31.56
N GLU A 96 10.13 -4.65 32.42
CA GLU A 96 10.25 -3.20 32.52
C GLU A 96 10.87 -2.63 31.24
N GLU A 97 11.99 -3.20 30.76
CA GLU A 97 12.59 -2.79 29.48
C GLU A 97 11.65 -3.01 28.30
N LYS A 98 10.91 -4.13 28.27
CA LYS A 98 9.89 -4.36 27.22
C LYS A 98 8.78 -3.33 27.29
N ARG A 99 8.36 -2.95 28.49
CA ARG A 99 7.32 -1.94 28.68
C ARG A 99 7.80 -0.56 28.22
N ASP A 100 9.04 -0.23 28.51
CA ASP A 100 9.57 1.11 28.24
C ASP A 100 10.08 1.24 26.79
N CYS A 101 10.42 0.13 26.12
CA CYS A 101 10.88 0.12 24.72
C CYS A 101 9.78 -0.01 23.67
N TRP A 102 8.60 -0.52 24.04
CA TRP A 102 7.52 -0.82 23.10
C TRP A 102 6.22 -0.16 23.55
N TYR A 103 5.40 0.24 22.57
CA TYR A 103 4.06 0.73 22.86
C TYR A 103 3.27 -0.31 23.65
N GLN A 104 2.69 0.13 24.75
CA GLN A 104 1.72 -0.66 25.49
C GLN A 104 0.47 -0.87 24.67
N LYS A 105 -0.32 -1.88 25.05
CA LYS A 105 -1.55 -2.20 24.34
C LYS A 105 -2.47 -0.99 24.25
N GLU A 106 -2.61 -0.25 25.35
CA GLU A 106 -3.46 0.93 25.46
C GLU A 106 -2.95 2.08 24.58
N GLU A 107 -1.63 2.28 24.53
CA GLU A 107 -1.01 3.29 23.68
C GLU A 107 -1.18 2.95 22.19
N TYR A 108 -1.00 1.67 21.85
CA TYR A 108 -1.20 1.18 20.50
C TYR A 108 -2.66 1.31 20.05
N ASP A 109 -3.61 0.94 20.91
CA ASP A 109 -5.04 1.11 20.66
C ASP A 109 -5.41 2.59 20.46
N HIS A 110 -4.81 3.49 21.24
CA HIS A 110 -4.98 4.93 21.06
C HIS A 110 -4.42 5.43 19.72
N ILE A 111 -3.23 4.97 19.31
CA ILE A 111 -2.65 5.28 18.00
C ILE A 111 -3.58 4.81 16.88
N LEU A 112 -4.06 3.56 16.95
CA LEU A 112 -4.97 2.99 15.96
C LEU A 112 -6.30 3.78 15.90
N SER A 113 -6.89 4.11 17.05
CA SER A 113 -8.11 4.92 17.12
C SER A 113 -7.91 6.29 16.47
N SER A 114 -6.76 6.92 16.70
CA SER A 114 -6.40 8.19 16.05
C SER A 114 -6.26 8.04 14.53
N CYS A 115 -5.59 6.99 14.05
CA CYS A 115 -5.48 6.67 12.62
C CYS A 115 -6.85 6.47 11.97
N HIS A 116 -7.73 5.68 12.58
CA HIS A 116 -9.09 5.46 12.07
C HIS A 116 -9.88 6.77 11.99
N ARG A 117 -9.80 7.62 13.02
CA ARG A 117 -10.45 8.93 13.01
C ARG A 117 -9.93 9.84 11.89
N LEU A 118 -8.65 9.78 11.56
CA LEU A 118 -8.08 10.53 10.43
C LEU A 118 -8.61 10.00 9.09
N VAL A 119 -8.69 8.68 8.92
CA VAL A 119 -9.25 8.05 7.72
C VAL A 119 -10.71 8.44 7.53
N THR A 120 -11.53 8.35 8.57
CA THR A 120 -12.94 8.76 8.51
C THR A 120 -13.11 10.23 8.12
N ARG A 121 -12.31 11.13 8.70
CA ARG A 121 -12.33 12.56 8.33
C ARG A 121 -11.88 12.77 6.89
N TYR A 122 -10.85 12.05 6.45
CA TYR A 122 -10.37 12.14 5.07
C TYR A 122 -11.46 11.74 4.08
N GLU A 123 -12.15 10.63 4.33
CA GLU A 123 -13.24 10.15 3.46
C GLU A 123 -14.42 11.13 3.42
N GLN A 124 -14.74 11.78 4.54
CA GLN A 124 -15.72 12.88 4.58
C GLN A 124 -15.27 14.10 3.76
N HIS A 125 -14.02 14.54 3.91
CA HIS A 125 -13.50 15.71 3.18
C HIS A 125 -13.35 15.48 1.68
N MET A 126 -13.10 14.25 1.23
CA MET A 126 -13.08 13.92 -0.20
C MET A 126 -14.42 14.26 -0.88
N GLN A 127 -15.54 14.22 -0.14
CA GLN A 127 -16.86 14.61 -0.63
C GLN A 127 -17.00 16.14 -0.75
N GLU A 128 -16.34 16.89 0.14
CA GLU A 128 -16.42 18.35 0.23
C GLU A 128 -15.46 19.09 -0.73
N LYS A 129 -14.53 18.38 -1.38
CA LYS A 129 -13.48 18.94 -2.27
C LYS A 129 -12.59 20.01 -1.61
N THR A 130 -12.52 20.03 -0.28
CA THR A 130 -11.66 20.97 0.46
C THR A 130 -10.25 20.39 0.61
N PRO A 131 -9.20 21.25 0.65
CA PRO A 131 -7.83 20.79 0.84
C PRO A 131 -7.67 20.14 2.21
N PHE A 132 -7.33 18.86 2.24
CA PHE A 132 -7.16 18.12 3.48
C PHE A 132 -5.82 18.44 4.14
N LYS A 133 -5.86 18.84 5.43
CA LYS A 133 -4.69 19.31 6.18
C LYS A 133 -3.73 18.20 6.62
N TYR A 134 -4.20 16.96 6.73
CA TYR A 134 -3.41 15.87 7.31
C TYR A 134 -2.76 14.99 6.24
N CYS A 135 -1.60 14.42 6.59
CA CYS A 135 -0.91 13.47 5.72
C CYS A 135 -1.62 12.11 5.78
N MET A 136 -2.07 11.60 4.63
CA MET A 136 -2.64 10.26 4.51
C MET A 136 -1.60 9.18 4.22
N ARG A 137 -0.31 9.54 4.24
CA ARG A 137 0.77 8.62 3.93
C ARG A 137 0.80 7.48 4.94
N GLY A 138 0.84 6.24 4.45
CA GLY A 138 0.82 5.03 5.26
C GLY A 138 -0.58 4.59 5.69
N LEU A 139 -1.59 5.45 5.56
CA LEU A 139 -3.00 5.16 5.87
C LEU A 139 -3.84 4.89 4.63
N GLU A 140 -3.26 4.91 3.43
CA GLU A 140 -3.97 4.71 2.17
C GLU A 140 -4.64 3.34 2.14
N HIS A 141 -4.01 2.32 2.72
CA HIS A 141 -4.57 0.97 2.79
C HIS A 141 -5.80 0.87 3.72
N GLN A 142 -6.00 1.86 4.59
CA GLN A 142 -7.18 1.95 5.47
C GLN A 142 -8.33 2.71 4.80
N THR A 143 -8.06 3.49 3.75
CA THR A 143 -9.12 4.07 2.92
C THR A 143 -9.83 2.96 2.15
N GLY A 144 -11.17 2.93 2.17
CA GLY A 144 -11.95 1.77 1.74
C GLY A 144 -11.56 1.23 0.36
N VAL A 145 -11.48 2.11 -0.64
CA VAL A 145 -11.18 1.71 -2.03
C VAL A 145 -9.79 1.11 -2.19
N ARG A 146 -8.75 1.77 -1.67
CA ARG A 146 -7.36 1.33 -1.83
C ARG A 146 -7.05 0.11 -0.99
N GLY A 147 -7.67 -0.02 0.18
CA GLY A 147 -7.64 -1.23 0.98
C GLY A 147 -8.23 -2.43 0.23
N CYS A 148 -9.40 -2.24 -0.40
CA CYS A 148 -10.04 -3.26 -1.23
C CYS A 148 -9.18 -3.67 -2.42
N VAL A 149 -8.63 -2.71 -3.19
CA VAL A 149 -7.75 -3.01 -4.33
C VAL A 149 -6.51 -3.78 -3.89
N ARG A 150 -5.86 -3.36 -2.81
CA ARG A 150 -4.68 -4.07 -2.28
C ARG A 150 -5.01 -5.48 -1.79
N ALA A 151 -6.19 -5.69 -1.21
CA ALA A 151 -6.64 -7.02 -0.82
C ALA A 151 -6.96 -7.88 -2.05
N SER A 152 -7.63 -7.31 -3.04
CA SER A 152 -7.97 -7.97 -4.31
C SER A 152 -6.72 -8.42 -5.05
N ASN A 153 -5.75 -7.54 -5.27
CA ASN A 153 -4.51 -7.88 -5.97
C ASN A 153 -3.72 -8.98 -5.27
N ARG A 154 -3.70 -8.98 -3.92
CA ARG A 154 -3.09 -10.08 -3.15
C ARG A 154 -3.82 -11.39 -3.34
N PHE A 155 -5.14 -11.35 -3.31
CA PHE A 155 -5.97 -12.53 -3.53
C PHE A 155 -5.76 -13.09 -4.94
N SER A 156 -5.87 -12.27 -5.97
CA SER A 156 -5.64 -12.67 -7.36
C SER A 156 -4.23 -13.23 -7.56
N ALA A 157 -3.21 -12.63 -6.95
CA ALA A 157 -1.85 -13.14 -7.02
C ALA A 157 -1.72 -14.54 -6.39
N PHE A 158 -2.37 -14.79 -5.26
CA PHE A 158 -2.40 -16.12 -4.65
C PHE A 158 -3.16 -17.14 -5.49
N GLU A 159 -4.32 -16.75 -6.02
CA GLU A 159 -5.13 -17.60 -6.89
C GLU A 159 -4.35 -18.02 -8.14
N ALA A 160 -3.69 -17.09 -8.81
CA ALA A 160 -2.88 -17.37 -10.00
C ALA A 160 -1.69 -18.30 -9.67
N VAL A 161 -0.98 -18.05 -8.56
CA VAL A 161 0.13 -18.92 -8.13
C VAL A 161 -0.36 -20.32 -7.79
N PHE A 162 -1.47 -20.46 -7.07
CA PHE A 162 -2.00 -21.77 -6.72
C PHE A 162 -2.54 -22.54 -7.92
N ALA A 163 -3.15 -21.86 -8.89
CA ALA A 163 -3.54 -22.47 -10.16
C ALA A 163 -2.32 -23.01 -10.92
N ALA A 164 -1.28 -22.19 -11.10
CA ALA A 164 -0.04 -22.60 -11.76
C ALA A 164 0.66 -23.76 -11.02
N GLN A 165 0.72 -23.71 -9.69
CA GLN A 165 1.27 -24.80 -8.87
C GLN A 165 0.48 -26.10 -8.98
N TYR A 166 -0.84 -26.03 -9.17
CA TYR A 166 -1.67 -27.21 -9.33
C TYR A 166 -1.45 -27.87 -10.70
N GLU A 167 -1.32 -27.07 -11.75
CA GLU A 167 -1.08 -27.54 -13.11
C GLU A 167 0.34 -28.09 -13.29
N ASN A 168 1.36 -27.33 -12.85
CA ASN A 168 2.77 -27.65 -13.06
C ASN A 168 3.62 -27.29 -11.83
N PRO A 169 3.59 -28.10 -10.76
CA PRO A 169 4.26 -27.77 -9.48
C PRO A 169 5.80 -27.67 -9.55
N LYS A 170 6.42 -28.14 -10.64
CA LYS A 170 7.87 -28.12 -10.83
C LYS A 170 8.36 -26.96 -11.71
N ASP A 171 7.43 -26.26 -12.36
CA ASP A 171 7.77 -25.17 -13.26
C ASP A 171 7.77 -23.85 -12.47
N GLU A 172 8.93 -23.54 -11.87
CA GLU A 172 9.12 -22.34 -11.07
C GLU A 172 8.97 -21.05 -11.90
N ASP A 173 9.37 -21.09 -13.18
CA ASP A 173 9.31 -19.95 -14.09
C ASP A 173 7.85 -19.62 -14.44
N ALA A 174 7.02 -20.62 -14.75
CA ALA A 174 5.60 -20.41 -15.00
C ALA A 174 4.87 -19.81 -13.78
N ILE A 175 5.18 -20.28 -12.57
CA ILE A 175 4.62 -19.72 -11.32
C ILE A 175 5.06 -18.27 -11.13
N ALA A 176 6.34 -17.97 -11.40
CA ALA A 176 6.89 -16.62 -11.31
C ALA A 176 6.22 -15.68 -12.30
N ASP A 177 6.01 -16.10 -13.55
CA ASP A 177 5.33 -15.33 -14.58
C ASP A 177 3.88 -15.01 -14.21
N CYS A 178 3.13 -16.00 -13.69
CA CYS A 178 1.78 -15.79 -13.19
C CYS A 178 1.75 -14.73 -12.07
N TYR A 179 2.65 -14.80 -11.10
CA TYR A 179 2.74 -13.80 -10.03
C TYR A 179 3.17 -12.42 -10.56
N SER A 180 4.15 -12.40 -11.47
CA SER A 180 4.70 -11.19 -12.08
C SER A 180 3.62 -10.42 -12.84
N SER A 181 2.77 -11.13 -13.60
CA SER A 181 1.69 -10.52 -14.38
C SER A 181 0.76 -9.66 -13.52
N ILE A 182 0.44 -10.09 -12.30
CA ILE A 182 -0.45 -9.38 -11.36
C ILE A 182 0.32 -8.34 -10.53
N SER A 183 1.53 -8.68 -10.07
CA SER A 183 2.32 -7.79 -9.22
C SER A 183 2.94 -6.62 -9.97
N SER A 184 3.07 -6.69 -11.30
CA SER A 184 3.59 -5.64 -12.18
C SER A 184 2.90 -4.28 -11.96
N ILE A 185 1.56 -4.27 -11.91
CA ILE A 185 0.75 -3.06 -11.66
C ILE A 185 1.05 -2.50 -10.26
N CYS A 186 1.18 -3.38 -9.26
CA CYS A 186 1.50 -2.96 -7.90
C CYS A 186 2.90 -2.34 -7.81
N HIS A 187 3.89 -2.92 -8.50
CA HIS A 187 5.25 -2.37 -8.59
C HIS A 187 5.27 -1.02 -9.26
N HIS A 188 4.59 -0.89 -10.41
CA HIS A 188 4.49 0.38 -11.12
C HIS A 188 3.86 1.47 -10.24
N TRP A 189 2.76 1.14 -9.56
CA TRP A 189 2.10 2.07 -8.65
C TRP A 189 3.02 2.51 -7.50
N ALA A 190 3.72 1.56 -6.87
CA ALA A 190 4.68 1.86 -5.82
C ALA A 190 5.82 2.77 -6.31
N HIS A 191 6.32 2.54 -7.53
CA HIS A 191 7.33 3.38 -8.17
C HIS A 191 6.82 4.81 -8.40
N CYS A 192 5.64 4.96 -9.01
CA CYS A 192 5.01 6.27 -9.25
C CYS A 192 4.77 7.03 -7.94
N VAL A 193 4.35 6.32 -6.90
CA VAL A 193 4.17 6.87 -5.56
C VAL A 193 5.51 7.34 -4.96
N GLY A 194 6.56 6.53 -5.07
CA GLY A 194 7.91 6.90 -4.61
C GLY A 194 8.47 8.14 -5.33
N LEU A 195 8.26 8.28 -6.64
CA LEU A 195 8.65 9.48 -7.39
C LEU A 195 7.92 10.73 -6.91
N LYS A 196 6.64 10.62 -6.54
CA LYS A 196 5.89 11.74 -5.96
C LYS A 196 6.49 12.14 -4.61
N ASP A 197 6.83 11.18 -3.77
CA ASP A 197 7.45 11.44 -2.46
C ASP A 197 8.82 12.09 -2.60
N GLN A 198 9.63 11.62 -3.55
CA GLN A 198 10.93 12.21 -3.85
C GLN A 198 10.79 13.70 -4.21
N LYS A 199 9.84 14.04 -5.10
CA LYS A 199 9.58 15.44 -5.48
C LYS A 199 9.14 16.29 -4.29
N VAL A 200 8.29 15.75 -3.42
CA VAL A 200 7.83 16.45 -2.21
C VAL A 200 9.00 16.68 -1.25
N ALA A 201 9.81 15.65 -0.98
CA ALA A 201 10.98 15.74 -0.11
C ALA A 201 12.01 16.76 -0.63
N GLN A 202 12.32 16.73 -1.94
CA GLN A 202 13.23 17.69 -2.57
C GLN A 202 12.75 19.13 -2.38
N ARG A 203 11.45 19.41 -2.53
CA ARG A 203 10.89 20.75 -2.27
C ARG A 203 11.13 21.19 -0.82
N TYR A 204 10.94 20.31 0.15
CA TYR A 204 11.22 20.62 1.55
C TYR A 204 12.69 20.94 1.82
N TYR A 205 13.62 20.21 1.21
CA TYR A 205 15.05 20.50 1.34
C TYR A 205 15.42 21.87 0.72
N CYS A 206 14.97 22.15 -0.50
CA CYS A 206 15.23 23.43 -1.16
C CYS A 206 14.68 24.63 -0.37
N LEU A 207 13.53 24.49 0.29
CA LEU A 207 12.95 25.54 1.13
C LEU A 207 13.79 25.81 2.38
N LYS A 208 14.30 24.76 3.03
CA LYS A 208 15.17 24.90 4.21
C LYS A 208 16.47 25.61 3.88
N GLU A 209 17.12 25.26 2.78
CA GLU A 209 18.37 25.92 2.37
C GLU A 209 18.20 27.42 2.17
N LYS A 210 17.08 27.86 1.57
CA LYS A 210 16.78 29.29 1.41
C LYS A 210 16.59 30.03 2.74
N GLN A 211 16.04 29.37 3.75
CA GLN A 211 15.87 29.97 5.08
C GLN A 211 17.21 30.16 5.80
N TYR A 212 18.13 29.20 5.68
CA TYR A 212 19.45 29.32 6.30
C TYR A 212 20.36 30.33 5.61
N SER A 213 20.17 30.60 4.33
CA SER A 213 20.97 31.60 3.61
C SER A 213 20.57 33.06 3.87
N GLN A 214 19.51 33.30 4.66
CA GLN A 214 18.98 34.65 4.97
C GLN A 214 19.21 35.11 6.42
N GLY A 215 19.85 34.30 7.26
CA GLY A 215 20.21 34.64 8.64
C GLY A 215 21.71 34.56 8.86
#